data_AF-A0A1F9MLZ7-F1
#
_entry.id   AF-A0A1F9MLZ7-F1
#
_cell.length_a   1.000
_cell.length_b   1.000
_cell.length_c   1.000
_cell.angle_alpha   90.00
_cell.angle_beta   90.00
_cell.angle_gamma   90.00
#
_symmetry.space_group_name_H-M   'P 1'
#
loop_
_entity.id
_entity.type
_entity.pdbx_description
1 polymer ?
#
loop_
_entity_poly.entity_id
_entity_poly.type
_entity_poly.pdbx_seq_one_letter_code
_entity_poly.pdbx_strand_id
1 'polypeptide(L)'
;MTTMNVSLPDQMKRWVEVQAHTGRYSNASDYVRDLIRRDQEQTVKIVEMQRLVSEGLGSGISDQSMVAILNFFRLQAEAKKQDHGL
;
A
#
# COMPACT_ATOMS: atom_id res chain seq x y z
N MET A 1 22.25 11.15 13.04
CA MET A 1 21.73 11.28 11.66
C MET A 1 22.90 11.35 10.72
N THR A 2 22.82 10.68 9.56
CA THR A 2 23.77 10.85 8.46
C THR A 2 23.29 11.99 7.57
N THR A 3 24.17 12.89 7.18
CA THR A 3 23.84 14.02 6.30
C THR A 3 23.99 13.61 4.84
N MET A 4 22.98 13.88 4.02
CA MET A 4 22.99 13.69 2.57
C MET A 4 22.67 15.02 1.89
N ASN A 5 23.55 15.50 1.01
CA ASN A 5 23.34 16.72 0.24
C ASN A 5 22.75 16.36 -1.12
N VAL A 6 21.70 17.07 -1.53
CA VAL A 6 21.03 16.88 -2.82
C VAL A 6 20.83 18.24 -3.47
N SER A 7 21.28 18.39 -4.71
CA SER A 7 21.03 19.59 -5.52
C SER A 7 19.68 19.49 -6.19
N LEU A 8 18.85 20.52 -6.02
CA LEU A 8 17.51 20.60 -6.61
C LEU A 8 17.42 21.85 -7.49
N PRO A 9 16.71 21.79 -8.64
CA PRO A 9 16.31 22.99 -9.37
C PRO A 9 15.51 23.94 -8.47
N ASP A 10 15.63 25.25 -8.72
CA ASP A 10 15.01 26.29 -7.88
C ASP A 10 13.51 26.09 -7.66
N GLN A 11 12.80 25.62 -8.69
CA GLN A 11 11.36 25.35 -8.60
C GLN A 11 11.07 24.23 -7.59
N MET A 12 11.86 23.16 -7.58
CA MET A 12 11.70 22.04 -6.66
C MET A 12 12.09 22.43 -5.24
N LYS A 13 13.15 23.24 -5.07
CA LYS A 13 13.54 23.79 -3.77
C LYS A 13 12.39 24.60 -3.16
N ARG A 14 11.83 25.55 -3.92
CA ARG A 14 10.68 26.36 -3.45
C ARG A 14 9.49 25.49 -3.07
N TRP A 15 9.22 24.45 -3.84
CA TRP A 15 8.14 23.50 -3.52
C TRP A 15 8.36 22.82 -2.16
N VAL A 16 9.56 22.25 -1.95
CA VAL A 16 9.94 21.60 -0.69
C VAL A 16 9.84 22.57 0.48
N GLU A 17 10.30 23.82 0.30
CA GLU A 17 10.20 24.85 1.32
C GLU A 17 8.73 25.16 1.66
N VAL A 18 7.86 25.36 0.67
CA VAL A 18 6.41 25.58 0.91
C VAL A 18 5.81 24.43 1.72
N GLN A 19 6.12 23.17 1.36
CA GLN A 19 5.64 22.01 2.11
C GLN A 19 6.11 22.00 3.56
N ALA A 20 7.38 22.38 3.81
CA ALA A 20 7.90 22.51 5.16
C ALA A 20 7.18 23.60 5.98
N HIS A 21 6.69 24.67 5.36
CA HIS A 21 6.00 25.76 6.06
C HIS A 21 4.50 25.50 6.31
N THR A 22 3.96 24.36 5.89
CA THR A 22 2.54 23.99 6.12
C THR A 22 2.22 23.64 7.59
N GLY A 23 3.22 23.65 8.48
CA GLY A 23 3.09 23.23 9.88
C GLY A 23 3.11 21.72 10.08
N ARG A 24 3.14 20.93 8.99
CA ARG A 24 3.22 19.46 9.03
C ARG A 24 4.64 18.93 9.22
N TYR A 25 5.65 19.71 8.84
CA TYR A 25 7.06 19.33 8.89
C TYR A 25 7.85 20.46 9.54
N SER A 26 8.94 20.14 10.23
CA SER A 26 9.75 21.17 10.92
C SER A 26 10.78 21.81 9.98
N ASN A 27 11.16 21.11 8.90
CA ASN A 27 12.12 21.58 7.90
C ASN A 27 12.02 20.76 6.59
N ALA A 28 12.77 21.19 5.58
CA ALA A 28 12.85 20.52 4.28
C ALA A 28 13.30 19.05 4.37
N SER A 29 14.27 18.73 5.23
CA SER A 29 14.77 17.37 5.41
C SER A 29 13.72 16.44 6.01
N ASP A 30 12.83 16.94 6.88
CA ASP A 30 11.70 16.17 7.42
C ASP A 30 10.72 15.80 6.31
N TYR A 31 10.38 16.77 5.45
CA TYR A 31 9.54 16.52 4.28
C TYR A 31 10.15 15.48 3.33
N VAL A 32 11.44 15.63 3.01
CA VAL A 32 12.15 14.69 2.12
C VAL A 32 12.22 13.28 2.73
N ARG A 33 12.48 13.14 4.04
CA ARG A 33 12.47 11.83 4.71
C ARG A 33 11.09 11.17 4.65
N ASP A 34 10.02 11.94 4.82
CA ASP A 34 8.65 11.41 4.70
C ASP A 34 8.33 10.98 3.26
N LEU A 35 8.78 11.74 2.25
CA LEU A 35 8.65 11.33 0.85
C LEU A 35 9.37 10.01 0.57
N ILE A 36 10.60 9.84 1.06
CA ILE A 36 11.36 8.59 0.90
C ILE A 36 10.61 7.42 1.55
N ARG A 37 10.04 7.62 2.75
CA ARG A 37 9.25 6.57 3.42
C ARG A 37 8.01 6.19 2.61
N ARG A 38 7.27 7.17 2.08
CA ARG A 38 6.09 6.92 1.25
C ARG A 38 6.46 6.18 -0.04
N ASP A 39 7.58 6.55 -0.66
CA ASP A 39 8.11 5.89 -1.85
C ASP A 39 8.44 4.41 -1.57
N GLN A 40 9.10 4.13 -0.45
CA GLN A 40 9.37 2.75 -0.01
C GLN A 40 8.07 1.98 0.26
N GLU A 41 7.13 2.56 1.00
CA GLU A 41 5.84 1.94 1.29
C GLU A 41 5.03 1.66 0.02
N GLN A 42 5.03 2.59 -0.93
CA GLN A 42 4.35 2.43 -2.21
C GLN A 42 5.00 1.34 -3.05
N THR A 43 6.33 1.29 -3.10
CA THR A 43 7.07 0.26 -3.84
C THR A 43 6.76 -1.12 -3.29
N VAL A 44 6.77 -1.30 -1.96
CA VAL A 44 6.42 -2.58 -1.32
C VAL A 44 5.00 -3.00 -1.66
N LYS A 45 4.03 -2.07 -1.59
CA LYS A 45 2.62 -2.36 -1.93
C LYS A 45 2.46 -2.79 -3.39
N ILE A 46 3.16 -2.13 -4.32
CA ILE A 46 3.11 -2.47 -5.74
C ILE A 46 3.68 -3.86 -5.97
N VAL A 47 4.85 -4.16 -5.40
CA VAL A 47 5.49 -5.49 -5.53
C VAL A 47 4.59 -6.58 -4.99
N GLU A 48 3.98 -6.39 -3.82
CA GLU A 48 3.07 -7.40 -3.25
C GLU A 48 1.80 -7.57 -4.08
N MET A 49 1.22 -6.47 -4.58
CA MET A 49 0.06 -6.54 -5.47
C MET A 49 0.40 -7.29 -6.76
N GLN A 50 1.56 -7.02 -7.37
CA GLN A 50 2.02 -7.72 -8.58
C GLN A 50 2.26 -9.21 -8.32
N ARG A 51 2.76 -9.57 -7.13
CA ARG A 51 2.92 -10.97 -6.72
C ARG A 51 1.56 -11.67 -6.64
N LEU A 52 0.58 -11.06 -5.96
CA LEU A 52 -0.77 -11.61 -5.82
C LEU A 52 -1.50 -11.73 -7.16
N VAL A 53 -1.35 -10.74 -8.06
CA VAL A 53 -1.92 -10.82 -9.42
C VAL A 53 -1.28 -11.96 -10.21
N SER A 54 0.06 -12.08 -10.16
CA SER A 54 0.77 -13.16 -10.84
C SER A 54 0.34 -14.54 -10.33
N GLU A 55 0.18 -14.69 -9.02
CA GLU A 55 -0.35 -15.91 -8.39
C GLU A 55 -1.77 -16.21 -8.86
N GLY A 56 -2.65 -15.21 -8.87
CA GLY A 56 -4.02 -15.35 -9.36
C GLY A 56 -4.09 -15.77 -10.83
N LEU A 57 -3.29 -15.14 -11.71
CA LEU A 57 -3.22 -15.50 -13.12
C LEU A 57 -2.65 -16.92 -13.33
N GLY A 58 -1.65 -17.30 -12.54
CA GLY A 58 -1.05 -18.63 -12.55
C GLY A 58 -1.97 -19.73 -12.01
N SER A 59 -2.98 -19.37 -11.20
CA SER A 59 -3.96 -20.31 -10.65
C SER A 59 -4.98 -20.82 -11.68
N GLY A 60 -5.01 -20.23 -12.87
CA GLY A 60 -5.93 -20.58 -13.94
C GLY A 60 -7.31 -19.95 -13.79
N ILE A 61 -8.21 -20.27 -14.73
CA ILE A 61 -9.59 -19.79 -14.72
C ILE A 61 -10.45 -20.77 -13.93
N SER A 62 -11.21 -20.26 -12.98
CA SER A 62 -12.17 -21.06 -12.22
C SER A 62 -13.42 -21.37 -13.05
N ASP A 63 -13.84 -22.63 -13.07
CA ASP A 63 -15.11 -23.06 -13.66
C ASP A 63 -16.33 -22.75 -12.76
N GLN A 64 -16.10 -22.25 -11.54
CA GLN A 64 -17.18 -21.94 -10.62
C GLN A 64 -17.89 -20.65 -10.99
N SER A 65 -19.23 -20.70 -11.04
CA SER A 65 -20.03 -19.49 -11.18
C SER A 65 -19.99 -18.63 -9.91
N MET A 66 -20.20 -17.32 -10.06
CA MET A 66 -20.28 -16.39 -8.93
C MET A 66 -21.31 -16.82 -7.88
N VAL A 67 -22.45 -17.37 -8.31
CA VAL A 67 -23.49 -17.88 -7.41
C VAL A 67 -22.99 -19.09 -6.61
N ALA A 68 -22.29 -20.02 -7.24
CA ALA A 68 -21.70 -21.17 -6.56
C ALA A 68 -20.65 -20.74 -5.52
N ILE A 69 -19.78 -19.78 -5.88
CA ILE A 69 -18.77 -19.20 -4.99
C ILE A 69 -19.44 -18.55 -3.76
N LEU A 70 -20.45 -17.71 -3.99
CA LEU A 70 -21.16 -17.04 -2.90
C LEU A 70 -21.87 -18.02 -1.96
N ASN A 71 -22.54 -19.03 -2.51
CA ASN A 71 -23.21 -20.05 -1.71
C ASN A 71 -22.21 -20.86 -0.89
N PHE A 72 -21.08 -21.25 -1.48
CA PHE A 72 -20.00 -21.95 -0.78
C PHE A 72 -19.49 -21.14 0.43
N PHE A 73 -19.20 -19.85 0.25
CA PHE A 73 -18.73 -19.02 1.37
C PHE A 73 -19.80 -18.72 2.42
N ARG A 74 -21.08 -18.63 2.05
CA ARG A 74 -22.19 -18.49 3.02
C ARG A 74 -22.30 -19.71 3.93
N LEU A 75 -22.25 -20.91 3.34
CA LEU A 75 -22.30 -22.17 4.10
C LEU A 75 -21.10 -22.30 5.04
N GLN A 76 -19.89 -21.91 4.59
CA GLN A 76 -18.71 -21.91 5.46
C GLN A 76 -18.82 -20.90 6.61
N ALA A 77 -19.37 -19.72 6.37
CA ALA A 77 -19.56 -18.72 7.41
C ALA A 77 -20.58 -19.17 8.46
N GLU A 78 -21.64 -19.86 8.06
CA GLU A 78 -22.64 -20.45 8.96
C GLU A 78 -22.05 -21.60 9.80
N ALA A 79 -21.25 -22.47 9.18
CA ALA A 79 -20.54 -23.54 9.89
C ALA A 79 -19.56 -23.00 10.93
N LYS A 80 -18.77 -21.96 10.60
CA LYS A 80 -17.86 -21.32 11.56
C LYS A 80 -18.57 -20.62 12.72
N LYS A 81 -19.79 -20.10 12.51
CA LYS A 81 -20.60 -19.53 13.60
C LYS A 81 -21.11 -20.59 14.57
N GLN A 82 -21.37 -21.81 14.10
CA GLN A 82 -21.75 -22.93 14.96
C GLN A 82 -20.54 -23.51 15.72
N ASP A 83 -19.35 -23.48 15.12
CA ASP A 83 -18.11 -24.01 15.69
C ASP A 83 -17.43 -23.05 16.70
N HIS A 84 -17.73 -21.74 16.64
CA HIS A 84 -17.26 -20.73 17.62
C HIS A 84 -18.36 -20.27 18.58
N GLY A 85 -19.40 -21.07 18.77
CA GLY A 85 -20.42 -20.86 19.80
C GLY A 85 -19.87 -21.10 21.20
N LEU A 86 -19.90 -20.05 22.03
CA LEU A 86 -19.97 -20.11 23.49
C LEU A 86 -21.06 -21.08 23.97
#